data_AF-A0A944UL44-F1
#
_entry.id   AF-A0A944UL44-F1
#
_cell.length_a   1.000
_cell.length_b   1.000
_cell.length_c   1.000
_cell.angle_alpha   90.00
_cell.angle_beta   90.00
_cell.angle_gamma   90.00
#
_symmetry.space_group_name_H-M   'P 1'
#
loop_
_entity.id
_entity.type
_entity.pdbx_description
1 polymer ?
#
loop_
_entity_poly.entity_id
_entity_poly.type
_entity_poly.pdbx_seq_one_letter_code
_entity_poly.pdbx_strand_id
1 'polypeptide(L)' 'KKLLESAIANAENNDKADIDSLVVKSIIVNQGMRLKRMKPRARGRADRIIKPSCHIEIILSDQEK' A
#
# COMPACT_ATOMS: atom_id res chain seq x y z
N LYS A 1 -3.01 0.45 -10.57
CA LYS A 1 -3.33 -0.91 -11.07
C LYS A 1 -2.34 -1.96 -10.56
N LYS A 2 -1.03 -1.67 -10.57
CA LYS A 2 0.04 -2.53 -10.05
C LYS A 2 -0.25 -3.41 -8.83
N LEU A 3 -0.77 -2.85 -7.73
CA LEU A 3 -0.92 -3.62 -6.48
C LEU A 3 -2.04 -4.66 -6.57
N LEU A 4 -3.16 -4.33 -7.24
CA LEU A 4 -4.25 -5.27 -7.48
C LEU A 4 -3.83 -6.36 -8.48
N GLU A 5 -3.17 -5.97 -9.58
CA GLU A 5 -2.63 -6.92 -10.58
C GLU A 5 -1.63 -7.89 -9.95
N SER A 6 -0.77 -7.39 -9.06
CA SER A 6 0.15 -8.24 -8.30
C SER A 6 -0.57 -9.17 -7.32
N ALA A 7 -1.64 -8.71 -6.68
CA ALA A 7 -2.41 -9.55 -5.77
C ALA A 7 -3.14 -10.68 -6.51
N ILE A 8 -3.73 -10.40 -7.67
CA ILE A 8 -4.36 -11.40 -8.54
C ILE A 8 -3.32 -12.40 -9.04
N ALA A 9 -2.17 -11.93 -9.53
CA ALA A 9 -1.09 -12.81 -10.01
C ALA A 9 -0.53 -13.71 -8.90
N ASN A 10 -0.48 -13.23 -7.65
CA ASN A 10 -0.07 -14.06 -6.51
C ASN A 10 -1.11 -15.12 -6.18
N ALA A 11 -2.40 -14.76 -6.18
CA ALA A 11 -3.50 -15.70 -5.92
C ALA A 11 -3.58 -16.80 -7.00
N GLU A 12 -3.35 -16.46 -8.26
CA GLU A 12 -3.31 -17.41 -9.38
C GLU A 12 -2.10 -18.35 -9.28
N ASN A 13 -0.89 -17.82 -9.10
CA ASN A 13 0.33 -18.62 -9.19
C ASN A 13 0.61 -19.45 -7.94
N ASN A 14 0.36 -18.90 -6.75
CA ASN A 14 0.74 -19.56 -5.49
C ASN A 14 -0.43 -20.39 -4.92
N ASP A 15 -1.63 -19.82 -4.94
CA ASP A 15 -2.81 -20.43 -4.30
C ASP A 15 -3.74 -21.14 -5.29
N LYS A 16 -3.47 -21.03 -6.61
CA LYS A 16 -4.29 -21.60 -7.70
C LYS A 16 -5.77 -21.26 -7.59
N ALA A 17 -6.06 -20.08 -7.04
CA ALA A 17 -7.42 -19.55 -6.96
C ALA A 17 -7.94 -19.19 -8.34
N ASP A 18 -9.25 -19.31 -8.55
CA ASP A 18 -9.88 -18.93 -9.81
C ASP A 18 -10.05 -17.41 -9.88
N ILE A 19 -9.63 -16.81 -11.00
CA ILE A 19 -9.55 -15.35 -11.14
C ILE A 19 -10.96 -14.73 -11.08
N ASP A 20 -11.95 -15.46 -11.57
CA ASP A 20 -13.34 -15.01 -11.66
C ASP A 20 -14.08 -15.10 -10.31
N SER A 21 -13.59 -15.90 -9.35
CA SER A 21 -14.18 -16.03 -8.01
C SER A 21 -13.58 -15.10 -6.96
N LEU A 22 -12.43 -14.48 -7.24
CA LEU A 22 -11.72 -13.66 -6.27
C LEU A 22 -12.45 -12.34 -5.97
N VAL A 23 -12.77 -12.13 -4.70
CA VAL A 23 -13.36 -10.88 -4.19
C VAL A 23 -12.39 -10.17 -3.27
N VAL A 24 -12.41 -8.84 -3.27
CA VAL A 24 -11.62 -8.04 -2.32
C VAL A 24 -12.28 -8.09 -0.96
N LYS A 25 -11.65 -8.79 0.00
CA LYS A 25 -12.11 -8.91 1.38
C LYS A 25 -11.88 -7.63 2.17
N SER A 26 -10.67 -7.08 2.10
CA SER A 26 -10.32 -5.85 2.80
C SER A 26 -9.17 -5.12 2.11
N ILE A 27 -9.18 -3.79 2.27
CA ILE A 27 -8.11 -2.90 1.85
C ILE A 27 -7.75 -2.04 3.05
N ILE A 28 -6.49 -2.10 3.47
CA ILE A 28 -5.98 -1.35 4.62
C ILE A 28 -4.79 -0.52 4.16
N VAL A 29 -4.76 0.74 4.59
CA VAL A 29 -3.64 1.66 4.32
C VAL A 29 -3.02 2.06 5.64
N ASN A 30 -1.86 1.44 5.91
CA ASN A 30 -1.08 1.67 7.12
C ASN A 30 -0.06 2.78 6.90
N GLN A 31 0.29 3.46 7.99
CA GLN A 31 1.34 4.46 7.96
C GLN A 31 2.71 3.80 7.83
N GLY A 32 3.49 4.23 6.84
CA GLY A 32 4.88 3.81 6.65
C GLY A 32 5.89 4.77 7.25
N MET A 33 7.17 4.51 6.97
CA MET A 33 8.27 5.38 7.41
C MET A 33 8.14 6.81 6.90
N ARG A 34 8.20 7.76 7.84
CA ARG A 34 8.17 9.20 7.54
C ARG A 34 9.58 9.70 7.23
N LEU A 35 9.84 10.06 5.97
CA LEU A 35 11.11 10.63 5.57
C LEU A 35 11.20 12.10 5.98
N LYS A 36 12.21 12.44 6.79
CA LYS A 36 12.44 13.81 7.26
C LYS A 36 13.41 14.53 6.31
N ARG A 37 13.09 15.75 5.89
CA ARG A 37 13.93 16.63 5.07
C ARG A 37 13.98 18.02 5.70
N MET A 38 15.11 18.70 5.53
CA MET A 38 15.26 20.09 5.98
C MET A 38 14.76 21.04 4.89
N LYS A 39 13.99 22.06 5.26
CA LYS A 39 13.61 23.18 4.41
C LYS A 39 14.21 24.46 4.95
N PRO A 40 15.08 25.16 4.19
CA PRO A 40 15.63 26.43 4.64
C PRO A 40 14.52 27.49 4.75
N ARG A 41 14.64 28.38 5.72
CA ARG A 41 13.76 29.54 5.95
C ARG A 41 14.61 30.80 6.16
N ALA A 42 13.95 31.96 6.12
CA ALA A 42 14.60 33.24 6.36
C ALA A 42 15.29 33.30 7.75
N ARG A 43 16.31 34.15 7.86
CA ARG A 43 17.07 34.41 9.10
C ARG A 43 17.74 33.15 9.69
N GLY A 44 18.32 32.30 8.83
CA GLY A 44 19.09 31.11 9.25
C GLY A 44 18.25 30.01 9.90
N ARG A 45 16.93 30.04 9.77
CA ARG A 45 16.03 29.04 10.34
C ARG A 45 15.86 27.86 9.38
N ALA A 46 15.51 26.71 9.94
CA ALA A 46 15.24 25.51 9.17
C ALA A 46 14.02 24.78 9.74
N ASP A 47 13.07 24.47 8.87
CA ASP A 47 11.91 23.66 9.22
C ASP A 47 12.09 22.22 8.74
N ARG A 48 11.31 21.32 9.32
CA ARG A 48 11.28 19.92 8.91
C ARG A 48 10.09 19.67 7.97
N ILE A 49 10.38 19.29 6.72
CA ILE A 49 9.39 18.67 5.83
C ILE A 49 9.35 17.18 6.15
N ILE A 50 8.14 16.66 6.33
CA ILE A 50 7.89 15.23 6.45
C ILE A 50 7.29 14.74 5.14
N LYS A 51 7.93 13.77 4.49
CA LYS A 51 7.37 13.03 3.36
C LYS A 51 6.84 11.69 3.88
N PRO A 52 5.52 11.53 4.09
CA PRO A 52 4.96 10.28 4.57
C PRO A 52 4.97 9.22 3.45
N SER A 53 5.26 7.98 3.82
CA SER A 53 4.97 6.81 3.00
C SER A 53 3.81 6.01 3.63
N CYS A 54 3.29 5.05 2.88
CA CYS A 54 2.25 4.14 3.33
C CYS A 54 2.55 2.70 2.93
N HIS A 55 2.03 1.76 3.70
CA HIS A 55 1.94 0.35 3.35
C HIS A 55 0.49 0.07 2.98
N ILE A 56 0.27 -0.46 1.79
CA ILE A 56 -1.06 -0.76 1.27
C ILE A 56 -1.19 -2.28 1.26
N GLU A 57 -2.15 -2.79 2.02
CA GLU A 57 -2.45 -4.21 2.13
C GLU A 57 -3.80 -4.46 1.45
N ILE A 58 -3.84 -5.43 0.53
CA ILE A 58 -5.06 -5.92 -0.10
C ILE A 58 -5.19 -7.40 0.24
N ILE A 59 -6.34 -7.77 0.79
CA ILE A 59 -6.68 -9.15 1.08
C ILE A 59 -7.75 -9.57 0.08
N LEU A 60 -7.47 -10.62 -0.68
CA LEU A 60 -8.42 -11.26 -1.59
C LEU A 60 -8.95 -12.55 -0.95
N SER A 61 -10.18 -12.92 -1.26
CA SER A 61 -10.80 -14.17 -0.81
C SER A 61 -11.80 -14.70 -1.82
N ASP A 62 -11.90 -16.02 -1.96
CA ASP A 62 -12.88 -16.70 -2.84
C ASP A 62 -14.30 -16.79 -2.25
N GLN A 63 -14.50 -16.45 -0.98
CA GLN A 63 -15.80 -16.54 -0.32
C GLN A 63 -16.18 -15.21 0.35
N GLU A 64 -17.47 -14.85 0.29
CA GLU A 64 -18.07 -13.66 0.92
C GLU A 64 -18.13 -13.73 2.48
N LYS A 65 -17.16 -14.37 3.15
CA LYS A 65 -17.10 -14.40 4.62
C LYS A 65 -15.75 -13.93 5.17
#